data_AF-A0A0D2AKU5-F1
#
_entry.id   AF-A0A0D2AKU5-F1
#
_cell.length_a   1.000
_cell.length_b   1.000
_cell.length_c   1.000
_cell.angle_alpha   90.00
_cell.angle_beta   90.00
_cell.angle_gamma   90.00
#
_symmetry.space_group_name_H-M   'P 1'
#
loop_
_entity.id
_entity.type
_entity.pdbx_description
1 polymer ?
#
loop_
_entity_poly.entity_id
_entity_poly.type
_entity_poly.pdbx_seq_one_letter_code
_entity_poly.pdbx_strand_id
1 'polypeptide(L)'
;MEIAVNSTGSKVLARDEFGNVRGGLRLPKGQVPIAAYNGEDNGLDGNTYNFTASRLDDLLYSSHDDYVTQVVAAASTAEKQRIILPSKVRNYILKAEQANVPPARGIVSV
;
A
#
# COMPACT_ATOMS: atom_id res chain seq x y z
N MET A 1 -13.90 -1.75 -8.69
CA MET A 1 -12.86 -1.11 -9.51
C MET A 1 -13.51 0.06 -10.20
N GLU A 2 -12.86 1.22 -10.19
CA GLU A 2 -13.40 2.45 -10.77
C GLU A 2 -12.76 2.73 -12.14
N ILE A 3 -13.56 3.26 -13.06
CA ILE A 3 -13.16 3.59 -14.43
C ILE A 3 -13.25 5.11 -14.62
N ALA A 4 -12.19 5.70 -15.16
CA ALA A 4 -12.12 7.09 -15.59
C ALA A 4 -12.11 7.18 -17.13
N VAL A 5 -12.32 8.38 -17.67
CA VAL A 5 -12.19 8.68 -19.10
C VAL A 5 -11.02 9.64 -19.28
N ASN A 6 -10.05 9.29 -20.13
CA ASN A 6 -8.90 10.15 -20.40
C ASN A 6 -9.22 11.23 -21.45
N SER A 7 -8.26 12.10 -21.75
CA SER A 7 -8.42 13.20 -22.71
C SER A 7 -8.72 12.76 -24.15
N THR A 8 -8.47 11.49 -24.49
CA THR A 8 -8.79 10.91 -25.81
C THR A 8 -10.14 10.21 -25.84
N GLY A 9 -10.92 10.26 -24.74
CA GLY A 9 -12.22 9.60 -24.62
C GLY A 9 -12.14 8.10 -24.33
N SER A 10 -10.94 7.56 -24.09
CA SER A 10 -10.74 6.15 -23.76
C SER A 10 -11.02 5.86 -22.29
N LYS A 11 -11.68 4.73 -22.02
CA LYS A 11 -11.88 4.23 -20.65
C LYS A 11 -10.57 3.70 -20.09
N VAL A 12 -10.17 4.21 -18.92
CA VAL A 12 -8.94 3.84 -18.21
C VAL A 12 -9.26 3.54 -16.75
N LEU A 13 -8.37 2.83 -16.07
CA LEU A 13 -8.51 2.58 -14.63
C LEU A 13 -8.30 3.89 -13.85
N ALA A 14 -9.24 4.24 -12.98
CA ALA A 14 -9.09 5.41 -12.10
C ALA A 14 -7.99 5.12 -11.05
N ARG A 15 -7.12 6.10 -10.76
CA ARG A 15 -5.96 5.92 -9.86
C ARG A 15 -5.99 6.90 -8.68
N ASP A 16 -5.48 6.48 -7.52
CA ASP A 16 -5.26 7.34 -6.33
C ASP A 16 -3.90 8.06 -6.40
N GLU A 17 -3.59 8.91 -5.41
CA GLU A 17 -2.30 9.64 -5.36
C GLU A 17 -1.07 8.71 -5.28
N PHE A 18 -1.27 7.44 -4.98
CA PHE A 18 -0.24 6.42 -4.92
C PHE A 18 -0.08 5.63 -6.22
N GLY A 19 -0.90 5.92 -7.24
CA GLY A 19 -0.92 5.22 -8.52
C GLY A 19 -1.66 3.89 -8.49
N ASN A 20 -2.27 3.53 -7.35
CA ASN A 20 -3.08 2.33 -7.22
C ASN A 20 -4.47 2.55 -7.80
N VAL A 21 -5.07 1.50 -8.36
CA VAL A 21 -6.41 1.57 -8.95
C VAL A 21 -7.47 1.80 -7.87
N ARG A 22 -8.33 2.82 -8.03
CA ARG A 22 -9.44 3.13 -7.12
C ARG A 22 -10.56 2.10 -7.14
N GLY A 23 -11.22 1.96 -5.98
CA GLY A 23 -12.29 0.99 -5.74
C GLY A 23 -11.80 -0.46 -5.65
N GLY A 24 -12.75 -1.40 -5.65
CA GLY A 24 -12.45 -2.82 -5.40
C GLY A 24 -12.19 -3.13 -3.92
N LEU A 25 -11.87 -4.39 -3.62
CA LEU A 25 -11.56 -4.83 -2.27
C LEU A 25 -10.13 -4.45 -1.90
N ARG A 26 -9.95 -3.53 -0.95
CA ARG A 26 -8.62 -3.13 -0.47
C ARG A 26 -8.22 -3.98 0.74
N LEU A 27 -7.15 -4.74 0.59
CA LEU A 27 -6.44 -5.39 1.70
C LEU A 27 -5.61 -4.36 2.47
N PRO A 28 -5.18 -4.64 3.71
CA PRO A 28 -4.37 -3.72 4.50
C PRO A 28 -3.14 -3.15 3.76
N LYS A 29 -2.45 -3.97 2.95
CA LYS A 29 -1.31 -3.53 2.11
C LYS A 29 -1.64 -2.44 1.08
N GLY A 30 -2.91 -2.31 0.68
CA GLY A 30 -3.39 -1.30 -0.24
C GLY A 30 -4.03 -0.09 0.45
N GLN A 31 -4.24 -0.17 1.78
CA GLN A 31 -4.63 0.96 2.63
C GLN A 31 -3.41 1.64 3.26
N VAL A 32 -2.35 0.86 3.49
CA VAL A 32 -1.07 1.30 4.06
C VAL A 32 0.05 0.94 3.06
N PRO A 33 0.14 1.67 1.93
CA PRO A 33 0.98 1.28 0.81
C PRO A 33 2.47 1.60 1.04
N ILE A 34 3.31 0.58 0.84
CA ILE A 34 4.77 0.73 0.71
C ILE A 34 5.25 0.61 -0.75
N ALA A 35 4.31 0.38 -1.67
CA ALA A 35 4.52 0.20 -3.10
C ALA A 35 3.24 0.58 -3.85
N ALA A 36 3.39 0.93 -5.13
CA ALA A 36 2.28 1.07 -6.07
C ALA A 36 2.03 -0.25 -6.81
N TYR A 37 0.75 -0.63 -6.90
CA TYR A 37 0.24 -1.76 -7.66
C TYR A 37 -0.65 -1.20 -8.77
N ASN A 38 -0.14 -1.18 -10.00
CA ASN A 38 -0.83 -0.50 -11.08
C ASN A 38 -1.98 -1.33 -11.68
N GLY A 39 -2.07 -2.61 -11.32
CA GLY A 39 -3.15 -3.53 -11.74
C GLY A 39 -3.18 -3.81 -13.25
N GLU A 40 -2.13 -3.45 -13.98
CA GLU A 40 -2.00 -3.74 -15.40
C GLU A 40 -1.58 -5.19 -15.57
N ASP A 41 -2.27 -5.88 -16.48
CA ASP A 41 -1.96 -7.27 -16.78
C ASP A 41 -0.55 -7.41 -17.35
N ASN A 42 0.27 -8.22 -16.69
CA ASN A 42 1.59 -8.62 -17.16
C ASN A 42 1.68 -10.14 -17.35
N GLY A 43 0.54 -10.80 -17.47
CA GLY A 43 0.41 -12.23 -17.68
C GLY A 43 -0.14 -13.01 -16.49
N LEU A 44 -0.15 -12.45 -15.26
CA LEU A 44 -0.80 -13.07 -14.08
C LEU A 44 -0.69 -12.24 -12.78
N ASP A 45 0.41 -11.49 -12.60
CA ASP A 45 0.81 -10.98 -11.27
C ASP A 45 0.58 -9.47 -11.07
N GLY A 46 0.42 -8.74 -12.18
CA GLY A 46 0.41 -7.28 -12.20
C GLY A 46 1.78 -6.68 -11.86
N ASN A 47 1.91 -5.36 -12.04
CA ASN A 47 3.18 -4.68 -11.76
C ASN A 47 3.18 -4.06 -10.35
N THR A 48 4.29 -4.26 -9.63
CA THR A 48 4.55 -3.69 -8.31
C THR A 48 5.78 -2.79 -8.37
N TYR A 49 5.64 -1.55 -7.91
CA TYR A 49 6.72 -0.56 -7.86
C TYR A 49 6.92 -0.08 -6.43
N ASN A 50 8.02 -0.51 -5.81
CA ASN A 50 8.34 -0.11 -4.43
C ASN A 50 8.55 1.40 -4.32
N PHE A 51 8.08 1.99 -3.22
CA PHE A 51 8.37 3.39 -2.92
C PHE A 51 9.83 3.56 -2.51
N THR A 52 10.38 4.73 -2.80
CA THR A 52 11.72 5.12 -2.34
C THR A 52 11.70 5.33 -0.82
N ALA A 53 12.87 5.21 -0.18
CA ALA A 53 13.04 5.52 1.23
C ALA A 53 12.51 6.92 1.56
N SER A 54 12.84 7.93 0.74
CA SER A 54 12.34 9.29 0.87
C SER A 54 10.82 9.37 0.79
N ARG A 55 10.16 8.64 -0.13
CA ARG A 55 8.70 8.65 -0.22
C ARG A 55 8.03 8.00 1.00
N LEU A 56 8.65 7.00 1.61
CA LEU A 56 8.14 6.38 2.83
C LEU A 56 8.33 7.30 4.05
N ASP A 57 9.53 7.88 4.20
CA ASP A 57 9.94 8.73 5.34
C ASP A 57 9.29 10.12 5.27
N ASP A 58 9.36 10.79 4.12
CA ASP A 58 8.98 12.20 3.99
C ASP A 58 7.46 12.40 3.79
N LEU A 59 6.73 11.37 3.32
CA LEU A 59 5.36 11.55 2.82
C LEU A 59 4.32 10.61 3.43
N LEU A 60 4.70 9.49 4.04
CA LEU A 60 3.73 8.45 4.43
C LEU A 60 3.80 8.03 5.89
N TYR A 61 5.00 7.85 6.43
CA TYR A 61 5.20 7.32 7.78
C TYR A 61 6.25 8.13 8.51
N SER A 62 5.84 8.80 9.59
CA SER A 62 6.75 9.65 10.38
C SER A 62 7.77 8.85 11.17
N SER A 63 7.46 7.57 11.42
CA SER A 63 8.32 6.62 12.14
C SER A 63 7.91 5.18 11.82
N HIS A 64 8.72 4.22 12.29
CA HIS A 64 8.37 2.81 12.21
C HIS A 64 7.10 2.48 13.02
N ASP A 65 6.97 3.04 14.22
CA ASP A 65 5.79 2.84 15.06
C ASP A 65 4.52 3.41 14.43
N ASP A 66 4.62 4.52 13.69
CA ASP A 66 3.50 5.09 12.92
C ASP A 66 3.07 4.12 11.80
N TYR A 67 4.03 3.57 11.05
CA TYR A 67 3.74 2.53 10.05
C TYR A 67 3.03 1.31 10.67
N VAL A 68 3.56 0.76 11.76
CA VAL A 68 2.95 -0.41 12.44
C VAL A 68 1.55 -0.07 12.95
N THR A 69 1.36 1.11 13.56
CA THR A 69 0.05 1.58 14.06
C THR A 69 -0.97 1.65 12.93
N GLN A 70 -0.59 2.20 11.78
CA GLN A 70 -1.47 2.27 10.61
C GLN A 70 -1.80 0.86 10.07
N VAL A 71 -0.83 -0.07 10.03
CA VAL A 71 -1.10 -1.46 9.62
C VAL A 71 -2.07 -2.15 10.58
N VAL A 72 -1.91 -1.98 11.90
CA VAL A 72 -2.83 -2.52 12.91
C VAL A 72 -4.25 -2.01 12.70
N ALA A 73 -4.41 -0.70 12.47
CA ALA A 73 -5.70 -0.06 12.23
C ALA A 73 -6.37 -0.59 10.94
N ALA A 74 -5.62 -0.70 9.86
CA ALA A 74 -6.10 -1.24 8.58
C ALA A 74 -6.49 -2.72 8.67
N ALA A 75 -5.66 -3.54 9.32
CA ALA A 75 -5.94 -4.97 9.51
C ALA A 75 -7.16 -5.20 10.40
N SER A 76 -7.30 -4.42 11.48
CA SER A 76 -8.47 -4.49 12.37
C SER A 76 -9.75 -4.06 11.66
N THR A 77 -9.67 -3.03 10.82
CA THR A 77 -10.81 -2.60 10.00
C THR A 77 -11.24 -3.68 9.01
N ALA A 78 -10.27 -4.28 8.31
CA ALA A 78 -10.53 -5.35 7.36
C ALA A 78 -11.13 -6.61 8.02
N GLU A 79 -10.71 -6.94 9.24
CA GLU A 79 -11.28 -8.06 10.00
C GLU A 79 -12.71 -7.80 10.45
N LYS A 80 -13.01 -6.60 10.99
CA LYS A 80 -14.38 -6.18 11.33
C LYS A 80 -15.31 -6.20 10.12
N GLN A 81 -14.79 -5.87 8.94
CA GLN A 81 -15.50 -5.93 7.66
C GLN A 81 -15.60 -7.35 7.08
N ARG A 82 -15.05 -8.37 7.77
CA ARG A 82 -14.99 -9.78 7.34
C ARG A 82 -14.25 -9.99 6.01
N ILE A 83 -13.34 -9.09 5.69
CA ILE A 83 -12.48 -9.15 4.49
C ILE A 83 -11.32 -10.13 4.72
N ILE A 84 -10.79 -10.17 5.95
CA ILE A 84 -9.71 -11.06 6.35
C ILE A 84 -10.05 -11.80 7.65
N LEU A 85 -9.44 -12.97 7.83
CA LEU A 85 -9.57 -13.77 9.04
C LEU A 85 -8.72 -13.18 10.20
N PRO A 86 -9.06 -13.48 11.47
CA PRO A 86 -8.23 -13.07 12.61
C PRO A 86 -6.77 -13.56 12.55
N SER A 87 -6.53 -14.74 11.95
CA SER A 87 -5.17 -15.24 11.71
C SER A 87 -4.39 -14.38 10.70
N LYS A 88 -5.08 -13.74 9.75
CA LYS A 88 -4.45 -12.80 8.81
C LYS A 88 -4.13 -11.46 9.46
N VAL A 89 -4.93 -11.00 10.43
CA VAL A 89 -4.59 -9.80 11.23
C VAL A 89 -3.23 -9.99 11.91
N ARG A 90 -3.05 -11.09 12.66
CA ARG A 90 -1.76 -11.41 13.29
C ARG A 90 -0.60 -11.46 12.30
N ASN A 91 -0.81 -12.09 11.14
CA ASN A 91 0.23 -12.14 10.11
C ASN A 91 0.59 -10.76 9.54
N TYR A 92 -0.37 -9.84 9.39
CA TYR A 92 -0.07 -8.47 8.96
C TYR A 92 0.74 -7.71 10.01
N ILE A 93 0.36 -7.82 11.28
CA ILE A 93 1.04 -7.15 12.40
C ILE A 93 2.47 -7.66 12.53
N LEU A 94 2.68 -8.99 12.60
CA LEU A 94 4.02 -9.59 12.70
C LEU A 94 4.93 -9.18 11.55
N LYS A 95 4.40 -9.12 10.32
CA LYS A 95 5.16 -8.68 9.16
C LYS A 95 5.50 -7.20 9.22
N ALA A 96 4.61 -6.36 9.74
CA ALA A 96 4.87 -4.93 9.90
C ALA A 96 5.94 -4.68 10.97
N GLU A 97 5.86 -5.35 12.11
CA GLU A 97 6.86 -5.27 13.20
C GLU A 97 8.26 -5.72 12.76
N GLN A 98 8.34 -6.62 11.77
CA GLN A 98 9.61 -7.11 11.21
C GLN A 98 10.10 -6.31 10.00
N ALA A 99 9.31 -5.36 9.50
CA ALA A 99 9.64 -4.61 8.30
C ALA A 99 10.58 -3.44 8.61
N ASN A 100 11.47 -3.11 7.67
CA ASN A 100 12.31 -1.91 7.76
C ASN A 100 11.61 -0.73 7.06
N VAL A 101 10.56 -0.19 7.68
CA VAL A 101 9.71 0.89 7.11
C VAL A 101 9.40 1.97 8.16
N PRO A 102 9.66 3.26 7.88
CA PRO A 102 10.55 3.72 6.82
C PRO A 102 11.98 3.21 7.12
N PRO A 103 12.77 2.87 6.09
CA PRO A 103 14.14 2.44 6.30
C PRO A 103 14.97 3.57 6.92
N ALA A 104 15.88 3.24 7.84
CA ALA A 104 16.78 4.21 8.44
C ALA A 104 17.51 5.01 7.35
N ARG A 105 17.59 6.34 7.52
CA ARG A 105 18.31 7.21 6.58
C ARG A 105 19.74 6.72 6.44
N GLY A 106 20.06 6.18 5.26
CA GLY A 106 21.45 5.97 4.88
C GLY A 106 22.15 7.33 4.95
N ILE A 107 23.24 7.42 5.71
CA ILE A 107 24.08 8.61 5.70
C ILE A 107 24.55 8.78 4.25
N VAL A 108 24.08 9.83 3.59
CA VAL A 108 24.65 10.24 2.31
C VAL A 108 26.07 10.71 2.63
N SER A 109 27.05 9.85 2.42
CA SER A 109 28.45 10.30 2.34
C SER A 109 28.55 11.19 1.11
N VAL A 110 28.82 12.47 1.39
CA VAL A 110 29.16 13.53 0.44
C VAL A 110 30.44 13.17 -0.32
#